data_AF-A0A0D2T414-F1
#
_entry.id   AF-A0A0D2T414-F1
#
_cell.length_a   1.000
_cell.length_b   1.000
_cell.length_c   1.000
_cell.angle_alpha   90.00
_cell.angle_beta   90.00
_cell.angle_gamma   90.00
#
_symmetry.space_group_name_H-M   'P 1'
#
loop_
_entity.id
_entity.type
_entity.pdbx_description
1 polymer ?
#
loop_
_entity_poly.entity_id
_entity_poly.type
_entity_poly.pdbx_seq_one_letter_code
_entity_poly.pdbx_strand_id
1 'polypeptide(L)'
;MTVHEGDVYAIFNNKFSSFALYDGKDGDNFHPYKVSLRFHEREHDEKIIASMRKWLASSEVIDVPNFSLLREIDRVVCVNLACKVLHISKTTNDKWMVFLWDGTDAPPISIYNKLEDELHNPLPLHFEPLPPSRDVLCTFPTVGTILRVILDVDCVTYILQLLKVDQWMKFFHVFCKMHDGLWYGVFTSSSMIRDMPNDDILIFERQSNCDQRSLGELDRMPYWSCPWPSKITEVKRIDVPFSTLMDVLTCKKETNNFRCVVRFVAVIPWRVEDFRAPCGAYRVRFTLEDPTARIHAYAHAENGEEFFNCSSTDALKRKVIKLLGVPVSRDGEAIMGGARNPPWVQCYLKSNPIKQRHWIFETKLLG
;
A
#
# COMPACT_ATOMS: atom_id res chain seq x y z
N MET A 1 -16.98 40.01 2.28
CA MET A 1 -16.31 39.23 1.21
C MET A 1 -15.19 40.08 0.66
N THR A 2 -14.12 39.46 0.19
CA THR A 2 -12.98 40.14 -0.43
C THR A 2 -12.65 39.44 -1.73
N VAL A 3 -12.28 40.19 -2.76
CA VAL A 3 -11.81 39.62 -4.02
C VAL A 3 -10.29 39.57 -3.98
N HIS A 4 -9.71 38.39 -4.18
CA HIS A 4 -8.27 38.21 -4.28
C HIS A 4 -7.98 37.34 -5.50
N GLU A 5 -7.11 37.83 -6.39
CA GLU A 5 -6.75 37.14 -7.65
C GLU A 5 -7.93 36.76 -8.55
N GLY A 6 -9.05 37.50 -8.46
CA GLY A 6 -10.27 37.24 -9.24
C GLY A 6 -11.29 36.35 -8.53
N ASP A 7 -10.91 35.68 -7.44
CA ASP A 7 -11.79 34.81 -6.66
C ASP A 7 -12.45 35.56 -5.50
N VAL A 8 -13.70 35.19 -5.20
CA VAL A 8 -14.49 35.78 -4.10
C VAL A 8 -14.30 34.96 -2.83
N TYR A 9 -13.68 35.56 -1.82
CA TYR A 9 -13.46 34.94 -0.51
C TYR A 9 -14.48 35.44 0.52
N ALA A 10 -15.13 34.51 1.21
CA ALA A 10 -15.89 34.79 2.41
C ALA A 10 -14.96 34.69 3.64
N ILE A 11 -14.64 35.83 4.25
CA ILE A 11 -13.77 35.90 5.42
C ILE A 11 -14.61 35.75 6.70
N PHE A 12 -14.22 34.82 7.56
CA PHE A 12 -14.77 34.65 8.90
C PHE A 12 -13.91 35.38 9.94
N ASN A 13 -14.51 36.25 10.75
CA ASN A 13 -13.85 36.89 11.88
C ASN A 13 -14.57 36.50 13.17
N ASN A 14 -13.94 35.69 14.02
CA ASN A 14 -14.51 35.22 15.30
C ASN A 14 -15.11 36.35 16.16
N LYS A 15 -14.55 37.57 16.10
CA LYS A 15 -15.04 38.70 16.90
C LYS A 15 -16.41 39.23 16.46
N PHE A 16 -16.87 38.99 15.24
CA PHE A 16 -18.10 39.60 14.71
C PHE A 16 -18.95 38.69 13.81
N SER A 17 -18.37 37.60 13.32
CA SER A 17 -19.03 36.62 12.45
C SER A 17 -19.66 35.49 13.27
N SER A 18 -20.68 34.87 12.71
CA SER A 18 -21.31 33.67 13.23
C SER A 18 -21.44 32.62 12.13
N PHE A 19 -21.55 31.36 12.53
CA PHE A 19 -21.84 30.24 11.64
C PHE A 19 -22.80 29.25 12.31
N ALA A 20 -23.48 28.47 11.48
CA ALA A 20 -24.26 27.31 11.86
C ALA A 20 -24.04 26.21 10.82
N LEU A 21 -23.91 24.97 11.28
CA LEU A 21 -23.75 23.79 10.45
C LEU A 21 -25.02 22.95 10.54
N TYR A 22 -25.54 22.57 9.37
CA TYR A 22 -26.76 21.80 9.21
C TYR A 22 -26.46 20.53 8.44
N ASP A 23 -27.31 19.52 8.61
CA ASP A 23 -27.26 18.32 7.79
C ASP A 23 -27.51 18.66 6.31
N GLY A 24 -26.83 17.94 5.42
CA GLY A 24 -26.81 18.19 3.98
C GLY A 24 -28.09 17.78 3.26
N LYS A 25 -27.96 17.26 2.03
CA LYS A 25 -29.10 16.90 1.15
C LYS A 25 -30.12 15.96 1.80
N ASP A 26 -29.67 15.01 2.62
CA ASP A 26 -30.50 13.97 3.23
C ASP A 26 -30.93 14.34 4.67
N GLY A 27 -30.71 15.59 5.07
CA GLY A 27 -31.09 16.07 6.39
C GLY A 27 -32.57 16.38 6.49
N ASP A 28 -33.24 15.76 7.46
CA ASP A 28 -34.65 16.03 7.77
C ASP A 28 -34.83 17.15 8.81
N ASN A 29 -33.80 17.39 9.63
CA ASN A 29 -33.84 18.39 10.69
C ASN A 29 -33.44 19.76 10.18
N PHE A 30 -34.16 20.81 10.56
CA PHE A 30 -33.80 22.20 10.26
C PHE A 30 -32.97 22.86 11.36
N HIS A 31 -32.78 22.20 12.50
CA HIS A 31 -31.90 22.69 13.54
C HIS A 31 -30.43 22.42 13.22
N PRO A 32 -29.53 23.39 13.50
CA PRO A 32 -28.11 23.19 13.30
C PRO A 32 -27.53 22.25 14.35
N TYR A 33 -26.70 21.28 13.92
CA TYR A 33 -26.00 20.38 14.85
C TYR A 33 -24.78 21.05 15.50
N LYS A 34 -24.30 22.16 14.93
CA LYS A 34 -23.21 22.97 15.50
C LYS A 34 -23.40 24.44 15.19
N VAL A 35 -23.25 25.28 16.20
CA VAL A 35 -23.41 26.73 16.07
C VAL A 35 -22.26 27.47 16.73
N SER A 36 -21.93 28.63 16.19
CA SER A 36 -21.10 29.62 16.88
C SER A 36 -21.89 30.33 17.98
N LEU A 37 -21.21 30.86 19.00
CA LEU A 37 -21.81 31.55 20.15
C LEU A 37 -22.78 32.70 19.78
N ARG A 38 -22.58 33.34 18.63
CA ARG A 38 -23.37 34.51 18.18
C ARG A 38 -24.42 34.17 17.12
N PHE A 39 -24.62 32.88 16.84
CA PHE A 39 -25.62 32.47 15.88
C PHE A 39 -27.01 32.56 16.52
N HIS A 40 -27.95 33.19 15.82
CA HIS A 40 -29.35 33.29 16.22
C HIS A 40 -30.19 32.81 15.05
N GLU A 41 -31.02 31.79 15.30
CA GLU A 41 -31.91 31.20 14.31
C GLU A 41 -33.02 32.19 13.94
N ARG A 42 -33.31 32.30 12.65
CA ARG A 42 -34.37 33.17 12.13
C ARG A 42 -35.47 32.31 11.53
N GLU A 43 -36.69 32.81 11.62
CA GLU A 43 -37.91 32.14 11.10
C GLU A 43 -37.82 31.78 9.60
N HIS A 44 -36.99 32.49 8.84
CA HIS A 44 -36.84 32.27 7.39
C HIS A 44 -35.71 31.29 7.05
N ASP A 45 -34.85 30.93 8.00
CA ASP A 45 -33.69 30.07 7.74
C ASP A 45 -34.14 28.67 7.29
N GLU A 46 -35.23 28.12 7.83
CA GLU A 46 -35.78 26.82 7.42
C GLU A 46 -36.09 26.75 5.92
N LYS A 47 -36.73 27.79 5.37
CA LYS A 47 -37.08 27.86 3.93
C LYS A 47 -35.84 27.96 3.05
N ILE A 48 -34.82 28.68 3.51
CA ILE A 48 -33.54 28.81 2.81
C ILE A 48 -32.81 27.46 2.82
N ILE A 49 -32.75 26.78 3.97
CA ILE A 49 -32.11 25.47 4.12
C ILE A 49 -32.83 24.43 3.24
N ALA A 50 -34.16 24.38 3.27
CA ALA A 50 -34.94 23.47 2.42
C ALA A 50 -34.64 23.70 0.93
N SER A 51 -34.57 24.97 0.53
CA SER A 51 -34.26 25.36 -0.85
C SER A 51 -32.82 25.00 -1.24
N MET A 52 -31.85 25.20 -0.33
CA MET A 52 -30.46 24.79 -0.52
C MET A 52 -30.31 23.27 -0.61
N ARG A 53 -31.00 22.48 0.23
CA ARG A 53 -31.01 21.01 0.16
C ARG A 53 -31.59 20.51 -1.16
N LYS A 54 -32.72 21.08 -1.57
CA LYS A 54 -33.34 20.77 -2.87
C LYS A 54 -32.39 21.10 -4.03
N TRP A 55 -31.76 22.27 -3.97
CA TRP A 55 -30.74 22.65 -4.95
C TRP A 55 -29.58 21.66 -4.96
N LEU A 56 -29.01 21.33 -3.79
CA LEU A 56 -27.90 20.36 -3.65
C LEU A 56 -28.25 18.98 -4.22
N ALA A 57 -29.49 18.52 -4.02
CA ALA A 57 -29.97 17.24 -4.53
C ALA A 57 -30.14 17.23 -6.06
N SER A 58 -30.46 18.39 -6.66
CA SER A 58 -30.65 18.56 -8.10
C SER A 58 -29.41 19.06 -8.85
N SER A 59 -28.37 19.47 -8.11
CA SER A 59 -27.22 20.18 -8.66
C SER A 59 -26.06 19.23 -8.89
N GLU A 60 -25.62 19.15 -10.15
CA GLU A 60 -24.35 18.50 -10.53
C GLU A 60 -23.12 19.39 -10.19
N VAL A 61 -23.34 20.60 -9.66
CA VAL A 61 -22.35 21.71 -9.63
C VAL A 61 -21.31 21.59 -8.51
N ILE A 62 -21.47 20.66 -7.56
CA ILE A 62 -20.36 20.37 -6.65
C ILE A 62 -19.47 19.37 -7.35
N ASP A 63 -18.37 19.88 -7.93
CA ASP A 63 -17.22 19.06 -8.31
C ASP A 63 -16.87 18.19 -7.10
N VAL A 64 -17.34 16.94 -7.13
CA VAL A 64 -16.93 15.97 -6.12
C VAL A 64 -15.45 15.78 -6.40
N PRO A 65 -14.56 16.15 -5.46
CA PRO A 65 -13.14 16.06 -5.71
C PRO A 65 -12.82 14.63 -6.14
N ASN A 66 -12.07 14.51 -7.23
CA ASN A 66 -11.74 13.20 -7.77
C ASN A 66 -10.98 12.39 -6.71
N PHE A 67 -11.42 11.17 -6.45
CA PHE A 67 -10.81 10.27 -5.47
C PHE A 67 -9.94 9.26 -6.19
N SER A 68 -8.63 9.45 -6.10
CA SER A 68 -7.65 8.55 -6.69
C SER A 68 -7.68 7.17 -6.05
N LEU A 69 -7.30 6.17 -6.84
CA LEU A 69 -7.03 4.83 -6.34
C LEU A 69 -5.57 4.72 -5.88
N LEU A 70 -5.26 3.76 -4.99
CA LEU A 70 -3.89 3.51 -4.54
C LEU A 70 -2.98 3.12 -5.71
N ARG A 71 -3.50 2.49 -6.76
CA ARG A 71 -2.77 2.24 -8.01
C ARG A 71 -2.36 3.50 -8.78
N GLU A 72 -2.99 4.64 -8.51
CA GLU A 72 -2.77 5.91 -9.23
C GLU A 72 -1.88 6.89 -8.44
N ILE A 73 -1.41 6.51 -7.25
CA ILE A 73 -0.59 7.41 -6.43
C ILE A 73 0.76 7.72 -7.10
N ASP A 74 1.19 8.95 -6.95
CA ASP A 74 2.50 9.43 -7.40
C ASP A 74 3.12 10.36 -6.34
N ARG A 75 4.41 10.61 -6.46
CA ARG A 75 5.28 11.33 -5.51
C ARG A 75 4.94 12.82 -5.37
N VAL A 76 4.30 13.42 -6.37
CA VAL A 76 4.32 14.88 -6.58
C VAL A 76 3.11 15.59 -5.99
N VAL A 77 1.99 14.89 -5.74
CA VAL A 77 0.70 15.53 -5.46
C VAL A 77 0.04 14.97 -4.20
N CYS A 78 -0.61 15.84 -3.43
CA CYS A 78 -1.52 15.41 -2.37
C CYS A 78 -2.77 14.79 -3.02
N VAL A 79 -3.14 13.58 -2.60
CA VAL A 79 -4.24 12.83 -3.20
C VAL A 79 -5.47 12.84 -2.28
N ASN A 80 -6.65 12.81 -2.90
CA ASN A 80 -7.87 12.47 -2.19
C ASN A 80 -8.12 10.97 -2.34
N LEU A 81 -8.26 10.28 -1.22
CA LEU A 81 -8.45 8.83 -1.17
C LEU A 81 -9.81 8.54 -0.57
N ALA A 82 -10.48 7.49 -1.05
CA ALA A 82 -11.59 6.91 -0.32
C ALA A 82 -11.25 5.46 -0.02
N CYS A 83 -10.98 5.19 1.25
CA CYS A 83 -10.36 3.95 1.68
C CYS A 83 -11.10 3.39 2.88
N LYS A 84 -11.06 2.07 3.00
CA LYS A 84 -11.45 1.36 4.21
C LYS A 84 -10.34 1.50 5.25
N VAL A 85 -10.71 1.85 6.47
CA VAL A 85 -9.80 1.90 7.62
C VAL A 85 -9.68 0.49 8.20
N LEU A 86 -8.54 -0.16 7.99
CA LEU A 86 -8.34 -1.55 8.44
C LEU A 86 -7.88 -1.63 9.90
N HIS A 87 -7.04 -0.70 10.33
CA HIS A 87 -6.45 -0.71 11.65
C HIS A 87 -5.90 0.65 12.04
N ILE A 88 -5.76 0.85 13.34
CA ILE A 88 -5.18 2.06 13.93
C ILE A 88 -4.23 1.58 15.03
N SER A 89 -2.99 2.05 15.00
CA SER A 89 -1.97 1.67 15.99
C SER A 89 -1.10 2.85 16.37
N LYS A 90 -0.55 2.80 17.59
CA LYS A 90 0.45 3.76 18.05
C LYS A 90 1.83 3.20 17.77
N THR A 91 2.68 4.00 17.14
CA THR A 91 4.08 3.65 16.85
C THR A 91 4.97 3.88 18.07
N THR A 92 6.19 3.34 18.04
CA THR A 92 7.19 3.48 19.12
C THR A 92 7.67 4.92 19.33
N ASN A 93 7.48 5.79 18.33
CA ASN A 93 7.84 7.21 18.39
C ASN A 93 6.66 8.07 18.86
N ASP A 94 5.67 7.46 19.53
CA ASP A 94 4.41 8.06 19.98
C ASP A 94 3.52 8.66 18.87
N LYS A 95 3.88 8.51 17.60
CA LYS A 95 3.04 8.89 16.46
C LYS A 95 1.96 7.84 16.20
N TRP A 96 0.79 8.27 15.75
CA TRP A 96 -0.29 7.37 15.37
C TRP A 96 -0.22 7.00 13.89
N MET A 97 -0.59 5.77 13.59
CA MET A 97 -0.61 5.24 12.24
C MET A 97 -1.95 4.59 11.92
N VAL A 98 -2.46 4.89 10.73
CA VAL A 98 -3.72 4.37 10.20
C VAL A 98 -3.43 3.52 8.97
N PHE A 99 -4.08 2.36 8.89
CA PHE A 99 -3.93 1.42 7.79
C PHE A 99 -5.12 1.59 6.85
N LEU A 100 -4.85 2.07 5.65
CA LEU A 100 -5.86 2.36 4.63
C LEU A 100 -5.78 1.36 3.48
N TRP A 101 -6.93 1.02 2.92
CA TRP A 101 -7.02 0.08 1.81
C TRP A 101 -8.17 0.41 0.86
N ASP A 102 -7.94 0.23 -0.43
CA ASP A 102 -8.97 0.43 -1.47
C ASP A 102 -9.08 -0.72 -2.48
N GLY A 103 -8.31 -1.80 -2.27
CA GLY A 103 -8.29 -2.98 -3.14
C GLY A 103 -7.29 -2.96 -4.29
N THR A 104 -6.63 -1.83 -4.54
CA THR A 104 -5.77 -1.66 -5.70
C THR A 104 -4.28 -1.73 -5.33
N ASP A 105 -3.45 -2.12 -6.30
CA ASP A 105 -2.01 -2.32 -6.09
C ASP A 105 -1.26 -1.02 -6.39
N ALA A 106 -0.59 -0.47 -5.39
CA ALA A 106 0.24 0.72 -5.56
C ALA A 106 1.37 0.47 -6.58
N PRO A 107 1.84 1.51 -7.31
CA PRO A 107 2.93 1.37 -8.27
C PRO A 107 4.20 0.83 -7.61
N PRO A 108 4.95 -0.08 -8.27
CA PRO A 108 6.22 -0.55 -7.74
C PRO A 108 7.23 0.60 -7.69
N ILE A 109 8.01 0.66 -6.62
CA ILE A 109 9.04 1.69 -6.44
C ILE A 109 10.42 1.11 -6.81
N SER A 110 11.25 1.92 -7.46
CA SER A 110 12.65 1.59 -7.69
C SER A 110 13.45 1.62 -6.38
N ILE A 111 14.39 0.69 -6.22
CA ILE A 111 15.24 0.59 -5.03
C ILE A 111 16.55 1.33 -5.28
N TYR A 112 16.86 2.29 -4.42
CA TYR A 112 18.07 3.13 -4.55
C TYR A 112 19.23 2.65 -3.66
N ASN A 113 18.97 1.75 -2.73
CA ASN A 113 19.96 1.19 -1.81
C ASN A 113 20.97 0.33 -2.57
N LYS A 114 22.26 0.48 -2.21
CA LYS A 114 23.32 -0.36 -2.76
C LYS A 114 23.20 -1.75 -2.16
N LEU A 115 23.46 -2.78 -2.98
CA LEU A 115 23.41 -4.17 -2.53
C LEU A 115 24.39 -4.46 -1.38
N GLU A 116 25.52 -3.76 -1.36
CA GLU A 116 26.56 -3.91 -0.33
C GLU A 116 26.08 -3.44 1.04
N ASP A 117 25.18 -2.45 1.07
CA ASP A 117 24.66 -1.87 2.31
C ASP A 117 23.65 -2.83 2.97
N GLU A 118 23.07 -3.80 2.26
CA GLU A 118 22.03 -4.71 2.79
C GLU A 118 22.49 -5.52 4.00
N LEU A 119 23.79 -5.80 4.14
CA LEU A 119 24.31 -6.51 5.31
C LEU A 119 24.21 -5.67 6.58
N HIS A 120 24.43 -4.37 6.48
CA HIS A 120 24.49 -3.44 7.61
C HIS A 120 23.20 -2.65 7.79
N ASN A 121 22.50 -2.38 6.70
CA ASN A 121 21.26 -1.63 6.61
C ASN A 121 20.27 -2.37 5.68
N PRO A 122 19.69 -3.49 6.14
CA PRO A 122 18.77 -4.29 5.34
C PRO A 122 17.49 -3.51 5.03
N LEU A 123 16.93 -3.71 3.82
CA LEU A 123 15.63 -3.13 3.50
C LEU A 123 14.56 -3.54 4.54
N PRO A 124 13.73 -2.57 4.99
CA PRO A 124 12.67 -2.86 5.92
C PRO A 124 11.61 -3.77 5.26
N LEU A 125 11.14 -4.77 6.02
CA LEU A 125 10.02 -5.62 5.62
C LEU A 125 8.67 -4.90 5.76
N HIS A 126 8.62 -3.89 6.61
CA HIS A 126 7.43 -3.15 6.97
C HIS A 126 7.85 -1.73 7.33
N PHE A 127 6.99 -0.76 7.08
CA PHE A 127 7.31 0.66 7.30
C PHE A 127 7.21 1.03 8.79
N GLU A 128 6.41 0.27 9.52
CA GLU A 128 6.14 0.45 10.94
C GLU A 128 7.39 0.12 11.77
N PRO A 129 7.65 0.82 12.89
CA PRO A 129 8.71 0.39 13.81
C PRO A 129 8.38 -0.95 14.51
N LEU A 130 7.10 -1.23 14.70
CA LEU A 130 6.60 -2.50 15.23
C LEU A 130 5.43 -2.96 14.33
N PRO A 131 5.53 -4.14 13.69
CA PRO A 131 4.48 -4.61 12.82
C PRO A 131 3.25 -5.04 13.64
N PRO A 132 2.04 -4.98 13.05
CA PRO A 132 0.85 -5.54 13.69
C PRO A 132 1.05 -7.01 14.06
N SER A 133 0.39 -7.45 15.14
CA SER A 133 0.43 -8.86 15.53
C SER A 133 -0.13 -9.73 14.40
N ARG A 134 0.29 -11.01 14.37
CA ARG A 134 -0.21 -11.96 13.36
C ARG A 134 -1.74 -12.06 13.36
N ASP A 135 -2.37 -11.96 14.52
CA ASP A 135 -3.83 -12.02 14.63
C ASP A 135 -4.50 -10.81 13.97
N VAL A 136 -3.91 -9.62 14.08
CA VAL A 136 -4.36 -8.41 13.36
C VAL A 136 -4.09 -8.54 11.86
N LEU A 137 -2.92 -9.03 11.45
CA LEU A 137 -2.64 -9.27 10.04
C LEU A 137 -3.63 -10.25 9.42
N CYS A 138 -4.08 -11.27 10.16
CA CYS A 138 -5.11 -12.20 9.69
C CYS A 138 -6.50 -11.56 9.48
N THR A 139 -6.75 -10.32 9.93
CA THR A 139 -7.99 -9.60 9.64
C THR A 139 -7.88 -8.70 8.42
N PHE A 140 -6.68 -8.52 7.87
CA PHE A 140 -6.47 -7.65 6.72
C PHE A 140 -6.83 -8.36 5.41
N PRO A 141 -7.26 -7.63 4.38
CA PRO A 141 -7.39 -8.14 3.03
C PRO A 141 -6.07 -8.72 2.52
N THR A 142 -6.15 -9.80 1.75
CA THR A 142 -4.98 -10.48 1.20
C THR A 142 -4.60 -9.99 -0.20
N VAL A 143 -5.30 -8.99 -0.75
CA VAL A 143 -5.05 -8.40 -2.07
C VAL A 143 -5.06 -6.88 -1.96
N GLY A 144 -4.39 -6.18 -2.88
CA GLY A 144 -4.27 -4.73 -2.82
C GLY A 144 -3.21 -4.26 -1.83
N THR A 145 -2.73 -3.04 -2.06
CA THR A 145 -1.77 -2.40 -1.14
C THR A 145 -2.49 -1.87 0.07
N ILE A 146 -1.90 -2.11 1.25
CA ILE A 146 -2.32 -1.48 2.50
C ILE A 146 -1.40 -0.27 2.74
N LEU A 147 -1.93 0.94 2.55
CA LEU A 147 -1.19 2.17 2.75
C LEU A 147 -1.10 2.51 4.23
N ARG A 148 0.12 2.69 4.73
CA ARG A 148 0.39 3.13 6.10
C ARG A 148 0.41 4.64 6.15
N VAL A 149 -0.50 5.27 6.88
CA VAL A 149 -0.59 6.73 6.98
C VAL A 149 -0.18 7.19 8.38
N ILE A 150 0.86 8.02 8.46
CA ILE A 150 1.27 8.67 9.72
C ILE A 150 0.38 9.89 9.96
N LEU A 151 -0.17 10.02 11.17
CA LEU A 151 -0.85 11.22 11.62
C LEU A 151 0.18 12.21 12.19
N ASP A 152 0.50 13.24 11.42
CA ASP A 152 1.48 14.28 11.75
C ASP A 152 0.77 15.63 11.97
N VAL A 153 -0.05 15.67 13.02
CA VAL A 153 -0.88 16.82 13.40
C VAL A 153 -0.97 16.96 14.91
N ASP A 154 -1.28 18.14 15.42
CA ASP A 154 -1.44 18.35 16.86
C ASP A 154 -2.78 17.81 17.40
N CYS A 155 -3.81 17.76 16.56
CA CYS A 155 -5.18 17.37 16.93
C CYS A 155 -5.47 15.86 16.77
N VAL A 156 -4.45 15.00 16.91
CA VAL A 156 -4.58 13.55 16.64
C VAL A 156 -5.72 12.91 17.41
N THR A 157 -5.92 13.28 18.68
CA THR A 157 -6.96 12.68 19.54
C THR A 157 -8.37 12.85 18.97
N TYR A 158 -8.67 14.02 18.38
CA TYR A 158 -9.95 14.28 17.75
C TYR A 158 -10.12 13.46 16.46
N ILE A 159 -9.07 13.36 15.64
CA ILE A 159 -9.08 12.55 14.41
C ILE A 159 -9.32 11.07 14.75
N LEU A 160 -8.66 10.55 15.79
CA LEU A 160 -8.84 9.17 16.23
C LEU A 160 -10.28 8.87 16.67
N GLN A 161 -10.98 9.83 17.27
CA GLN A 161 -12.39 9.67 17.66
C GLN A 161 -13.33 9.60 16.44
N LEU A 162 -12.93 10.19 15.32
CA LEU A 162 -13.71 10.17 14.09
C LEU A 162 -13.43 8.92 13.25
N LEU A 163 -12.21 8.40 13.27
CA LEU A 163 -11.84 7.21 12.51
C LEU A 163 -12.54 5.96 13.05
N LYS A 164 -13.19 5.23 12.16
CA LYS A 164 -13.92 4.00 12.50
C LYS A 164 -13.28 2.83 11.75
N VAL A 165 -12.74 1.88 12.51
CA VAL A 165 -12.18 0.64 11.94
C VAL A 165 -13.29 -0.13 11.22
N ASP A 166 -12.92 -0.76 10.11
CA ASP A 166 -13.78 -1.49 9.20
C ASP A 166 -14.78 -0.63 8.41
N GLN A 167 -14.64 0.70 8.42
CA GLN A 167 -15.49 1.61 7.65
C GLN A 167 -14.75 2.30 6.50
N TRP A 168 -15.49 2.60 5.44
CA TRP A 168 -15.04 3.42 4.32
C TRP A 168 -15.11 4.90 4.68
N MET A 169 -14.03 5.63 4.42
CA MET A 169 -13.93 7.06 4.72
C MET A 169 -13.22 7.79 3.58
N LYS A 170 -13.59 9.06 3.38
CA LYS A 170 -12.92 10.00 2.46
C LYS A 170 -11.81 10.72 3.20
N PHE A 171 -10.60 10.62 2.67
CA PHE A 171 -9.42 11.32 3.12
C PHE A 171 -9.03 12.35 2.05
N PHE A 172 -8.91 13.60 2.45
CA PHE A 172 -8.57 14.70 1.55
C PHE A 172 -7.14 15.15 1.80
N HIS A 173 -6.44 15.50 0.72
CA HIS A 173 -5.06 16.01 0.74
C HIS A 173 -4.09 15.15 1.56
N VAL A 174 -4.07 13.83 1.31
CA VAL A 174 -3.08 12.92 1.89
C VAL A 174 -1.80 13.00 1.07
N PHE A 175 -0.65 13.19 1.71
CA PHE A 175 0.64 13.21 1.02
C PHE A 175 1.18 11.79 0.90
N CYS A 176 1.34 11.29 -0.32
CA CYS A 176 1.99 10.01 -0.59
C CYS A 176 3.50 10.20 -0.73
N LYS A 177 4.27 9.49 0.10
CA LYS A 177 5.73 9.51 0.12
C LYS A 177 6.27 8.09 0.02
N MET A 178 7.57 7.96 -0.19
CA MET A 178 8.23 6.65 -0.21
C MET A 178 9.44 6.62 0.70
N HIS A 179 9.71 5.44 1.24
CA HIS A 179 10.88 5.16 2.05
C HIS A 179 11.36 3.74 1.75
N ASP A 180 12.62 3.57 1.35
CA ASP A 180 13.23 2.27 1.04
C ASP A 180 12.38 1.37 0.12
N GLY A 181 11.76 1.98 -0.89
CA GLY A 181 10.91 1.29 -1.86
C GLY A 181 9.48 0.95 -1.39
N LEU A 182 9.04 1.44 -0.23
CA LEU A 182 7.67 1.31 0.27
C LEU A 182 6.92 2.63 0.16
N TRP A 183 5.62 2.56 -0.14
CA TRP A 183 4.71 3.70 -0.05
C TRP A 183 4.22 3.91 1.37
N TYR A 184 4.13 5.17 1.80
CA TYR A 184 3.44 5.58 3.02
C TYR A 184 2.74 6.92 2.81
N GLY A 185 1.69 7.16 3.57
CA GLY A 185 0.97 8.42 3.60
C GLY A 185 1.38 9.29 4.79
N VAL A 186 1.22 10.60 4.64
CA VAL A 186 1.31 11.57 5.73
C VAL A 186 0.04 12.39 5.75
N PHE A 187 -0.66 12.32 6.89
CA PHE A 187 -1.82 13.15 7.19
C PHE A 187 -1.33 14.38 7.96
N THR A 188 -1.59 15.56 7.41
CA THR A 188 -1.07 16.84 7.91
C THR A 188 -2.21 17.78 8.31
N SER A 189 -1.89 18.99 8.77
CA SER A 189 -2.89 19.98 9.18
C SER A 189 -3.78 20.48 8.04
N SER A 190 -3.38 20.29 6.78
CA SER A 190 -4.20 20.58 5.59
C SER A 190 -5.07 19.40 5.13
N SER A 191 -4.85 18.21 5.71
CA SER A 191 -5.59 17.01 5.40
C SER A 191 -6.93 16.98 6.16
N MET A 192 -7.96 16.40 5.56
CA MET A 192 -9.29 16.29 6.17
C MET A 192 -9.84 14.88 6.05
N ILE A 193 -10.75 14.51 6.93
CA ILE A 193 -11.51 13.26 6.86
C ILE A 193 -13.00 13.55 6.78
N ARG A 194 -13.73 12.67 6.08
CA ARG A 194 -15.19 12.71 6.02
C ARG A 194 -15.72 11.28 6.00
N ASP A 195 -16.72 11.02 6.83
CA ASP A 195 -17.47 9.76 6.80
C ASP A 195 -18.14 9.58 5.44
N MET A 196 -18.22 8.35 4.97
CA MET A 196 -18.99 7.99 3.78
C MET A 196 -20.27 7.27 4.20
N PRO A 197 -21.44 7.65 3.66
CA PRO A 197 -22.64 6.84 3.82
C PRO A 197 -22.44 5.48 3.14
N ASN A 198 -23.05 4.42 3.69
CA ASN A 198 -22.90 3.07 3.16
C ASN A 198 -23.36 2.92 1.70
N ASP A 199 -24.26 3.80 1.25
CA ASP A 199 -24.83 3.79 -0.09
C ASP A 199 -24.04 4.66 -1.10
N ASP A 200 -22.84 5.14 -0.72
CA ASP A 200 -21.99 5.93 -1.61
C ASP A 200 -21.51 5.06 -2.78
N ILE A 201 -21.73 5.53 -4.01
CA ILE A 201 -21.40 4.83 -5.26
C ILE A 201 -19.92 4.40 -5.29
N LEU A 202 -19.02 5.21 -4.71
CA LEU A 202 -17.59 4.89 -4.65
C LEU A 202 -17.28 3.65 -3.79
N ILE A 203 -18.13 3.32 -2.81
CA ILE A 203 -17.98 2.07 -2.02
C ILE A 203 -18.30 0.89 -2.92
N PHE A 204 -19.42 0.92 -3.63
CA PHE A 204 -19.84 -0.16 -4.51
C PHE A 204 -18.82 -0.43 -5.60
N GLU A 205 -18.30 0.62 -6.24
CA GLU A 205 -17.26 0.48 -7.27
C GLU A 205 -15.99 -0.18 -6.70
N ARG A 206 -15.50 0.27 -5.55
CA ARG A 206 -14.30 -0.29 -4.94
C ARG A 206 -14.51 -1.72 -4.45
N GLN A 207 -15.61 -1.98 -3.75
CA GLN A 207 -15.91 -3.31 -3.23
C GLN A 207 -16.08 -4.33 -4.36
N SER A 208 -16.82 -3.97 -5.42
CA SER A 208 -16.98 -4.82 -6.61
C SER A 208 -15.65 -5.20 -7.26
N ASN A 209 -14.74 -4.22 -7.41
CA ASN A 209 -13.40 -4.48 -7.94
C ASN A 209 -12.58 -5.42 -7.04
N CYS A 210 -12.72 -5.32 -5.72
CA CYS A 210 -12.05 -6.20 -4.76
C CYS A 210 -12.59 -7.63 -4.80
N ASP A 211 -13.92 -7.76 -4.87
CA ASP A 211 -14.61 -9.05 -4.84
C ASP A 211 -14.28 -9.85 -6.10
N GLN A 212 -14.22 -9.19 -7.27
CA GLN A 212 -13.74 -9.80 -8.51
C GLN A 212 -12.33 -10.39 -8.33
N ARG A 213 -11.39 -9.63 -7.72
CA ARG A 213 -10.02 -10.12 -7.50
C ARG A 213 -9.91 -11.30 -6.55
N SER A 214 -10.90 -11.47 -5.68
CA SER A 214 -10.92 -12.57 -4.71
C SER A 214 -11.40 -13.89 -5.33
N LEU A 215 -12.06 -13.85 -6.50
CA LEU A 215 -12.74 -14.99 -7.13
C LEU A 215 -11.96 -15.63 -8.30
N GLY A 216 -11.12 -14.89 -9.03
CA GLY A 216 -10.39 -15.46 -10.18
C GLY A 216 -8.99 -15.97 -9.88
N GLU A 217 -8.59 -17.03 -10.58
CA GLU A 217 -7.29 -17.72 -10.41
C GLU A 217 -6.07 -16.87 -10.78
N LEU A 218 -6.24 -15.92 -11.70
CA LEU A 218 -5.22 -14.98 -12.14
C LEU A 218 -5.27 -13.64 -11.40
N ASP A 219 -6.35 -13.35 -10.67
CA ASP A 219 -6.63 -12.00 -10.16
C ASP A 219 -5.86 -11.64 -8.89
N ARG A 220 -5.18 -12.64 -8.29
CA ARG A 220 -4.20 -12.46 -7.22
C ARG A 220 -2.82 -12.06 -7.71
N MET A 221 -2.60 -11.99 -9.03
CA MET A 221 -1.38 -11.42 -9.58
C MET A 221 -1.32 -9.91 -9.29
N PRO A 222 -0.12 -9.35 -9.03
CA PRO A 222 0.09 -7.91 -8.99
C PRO A 222 -0.35 -7.26 -10.30
N TYR A 223 -1.14 -6.19 -10.21
CA TYR A 223 -1.62 -5.42 -11.36
C TYR A 223 -0.47 -5.01 -12.31
N TRP A 224 0.66 -4.61 -11.73
CA TRP A 224 1.85 -4.16 -12.44
C TRP A 224 2.70 -5.28 -13.08
N SER A 225 2.25 -6.53 -12.97
CA SER A 225 2.84 -7.67 -13.69
C SER A 225 2.15 -7.96 -15.04
N CYS A 226 1.16 -7.14 -15.43
CA CYS A 226 0.37 -7.31 -16.65
C CYS A 226 1.21 -7.12 -17.94
N PRO A 227 0.97 -7.91 -19.01
CA PRO A 227 0.04 -9.03 -19.07
C PRO A 227 0.58 -10.32 -18.43
N TRP A 228 1.91 -10.47 -18.31
CA TRP A 228 2.54 -11.63 -17.70
C TRP A 228 3.87 -11.26 -17.01
N PRO A 229 4.23 -11.94 -15.91
CA PRO A 229 5.51 -11.73 -15.26
C PRO A 229 6.66 -12.16 -16.17
N SER A 230 7.83 -11.61 -15.88
CA SER A 230 9.07 -11.90 -16.60
C SER A 230 9.43 -13.38 -16.52
N LYS A 231 9.87 -13.95 -17.66
CA LYS A 231 10.30 -15.35 -17.80
C LYS A 231 11.71 -15.62 -17.29
N ILE A 232 12.23 -14.76 -16.40
CA ILE A 232 13.55 -15.00 -15.78
C ILE A 232 13.50 -16.06 -14.69
N THR A 233 12.31 -16.49 -14.27
CA THR A 233 12.15 -17.68 -13.47
C THR A 233 11.20 -18.65 -14.15
N GLU A 234 11.43 -19.94 -13.91
CA GLU A 234 10.56 -21.03 -14.31
C GLU A 234 10.10 -21.77 -13.06
N VAL A 235 8.82 -22.10 -13.02
CA VAL A 235 8.21 -22.86 -11.93
C VAL A 235 7.75 -24.22 -12.45
N LYS A 236 7.95 -25.29 -11.67
CA LYS A 236 7.66 -26.67 -12.13
C LYS A 236 6.16 -26.96 -12.33
N ARG A 237 5.29 -26.38 -11.50
CA ARG A 237 3.84 -26.64 -11.48
C ARG A 237 3.06 -25.38 -11.86
N ILE A 238 2.22 -25.46 -12.89
CA ILE A 238 1.48 -24.31 -13.44
C ILE A 238 -0.01 -24.37 -13.08
N ASP A 239 -0.46 -25.49 -12.53
CA ASP A 239 -1.84 -25.81 -12.16
C ASP A 239 -2.28 -25.20 -10.81
N VAL A 240 -1.34 -24.66 -10.02
CA VAL A 240 -1.65 -24.01 -8.74
C VAL A 240 -2.03 -22.54 -8.96
N PRO A 241 -3.14 -22.05 -8.38
CA PRO A 241 -3.55 -20.64 -8.47
C PRO A 241 -2.55 -19.72 -7.78
N PHE A 242 -2.53 -18.45 -8.16
CA PHE A 242 -1.64 -17.48 -7.54
C PHE A 242 -2.08 -17.13 -6.11
N SER A 243 -1.10 -16.85 -5.26
CA SER A 243 -1.28 -16.34 -3.89
C SER A 243 -0.42 -15.09 -3.69
N THR A 244 -0.84 -14.22 -2.80
CA THR A 244 -0.06 -13.03 -2.41
C THR A 244 0.86 -13.36 -1.24
N LEU A 245 1.81 -12.49 -0.96
CA LEU A 245 2.67 -12.61 0.22
C LEU A 245 1.86 -12.41 1.52
N MET A 246 0.75 -11.68 1.48
CA MET A 246 -0.17 -11.60 2.60
C MET A 246 -0.87 -12.94 2.89
N ASP A 247 -1.23 -13.72 1.86
CA ASP A 247 -1.70 -15.10 2.04
C ASP A 247 -0.63 -15.97 2.73
N VAL A 248 0.64 -15.80 2.33
CA VAL A 248 1.79 -16.54 2.90
C VAL A 248 1.98 -16.23 4.39
N LEU A 249 1.86 -14.95 4.78
CA LEU A 249 2.04 -14.48 6.16
C LEU A 249 0.88 -14.89 7.07
N THR A 250 -0.35 -14.87 6.56
CA THR A 250 -1.57 -15.12 7.35
C THR A 250 -1.99 -16.59 7.38
N CYS A 251 -1.34 -17.46 6.61
CA CYS A 251 -1.66 -18.88 6.55
C CYS A 251 -1.54 -19.59 7.91
N LYS A 252 -2.63 -20.22 8.36
CA LYS A 252 -2.71 -20.95 9.64
C LYS A 252 -2.33 -22.43 9.57
N LYS A 253 -2.10 -23.01 8.38
CA LYS A 253 -1.81 -24.44 8.20
C LYS A 253 -0.32 -24.75 8.44
N GLU A 254 -0.02 -25.90 9.02
CA GLU A 254 1.34 -26.27 9.50
C GLU A 254 2.45 -26.17 8.44
N THR A 255 2.17 -26.49 7.18
CA THR A 255 3.07 -26.23 6.06
C THR A 255 2.25 -26.15 4.79
N ASN A 256 2.41 -25.05 4.05
CA ASN A 256 1.73 -24.84 2.78
C ASN A 256 2.71 -24.37 1.71
N ASN A 257 2.34 -24.64 0.47
CA ASN A 257 3.04 -24.26 -0.75
C ASN A 257 2.24 -23.17 -1.45
N PHE A 258 2.92 -22.12 -1.89
CA PHE A 258 2.30 -20.95 -2.51
C PHE A 258 3.00 -20.63 -3.81
N ARG A 259 2.22 -20.33 -4.86
CA ARG A 259 2.73 -19.80 -6.11
C ARG A 259 2.49 -18.30 -6.12
N CYS A 260 3.54 -17.50 -6.08
CA CYS A 260 3.45 -16.05 -5.97
C CYS A 260 4.08 -15.37 -7.20
N VAL A 261 3.63 -14.15 -7.48
CA VAL A 261 4.33 -13.23 -8.39
C VAL A 261 4.94 -12.12 -7.55
N VAL A 262 6.27 -12.02 -7.55
CA VAL A 262 7.02 -11.18 -6.62
C VAL A 262 8.16 -10.45 -7.32
N ARG A 263 8.70 -9.44 -6.66
CA ARG A 263 9.97 -8.77 -6.99
C ARG A 263 11.03 -9.21 -5.99
N PHE A 264 12.24 -9.44 -6.48
CA PHE A 264 13.41 -9.71 -5.63
C PHE A 264 14.12 -8.38 -5.36
N VAL A 265 13.86 -7.78 -4.20
CA VAL A 265 14.30 -6.41 -3.90
C VAL A 265 15.65 -6.33 -3.20
N ALA A 266 16.05 -7.38 -2.47
CA ALA A 266 17.38 -7.49 -1.85
C ALA A 266 17.85 -8.94 -1.72
N VAL A 267 19.15 -9.13 -1.47
CA VAL A 267 19.79 -10.42 -1.29
C VAL A 267 20.91 -10.34 -0.25
N ILE A 268 21.03 -11.35 0.60
CA ILE A 268 22.14 -11.54 1.54
C ILE A 268 22.64 -12.99 1.46
N PRO A 269 23.96 -13.22 1.33
CA PRO A 269 24.99 -12.20 1.08
C PRO A 269 24.82 -11.54 -0.30
N TRP A 270 25.45 -10.38 -0.52
CA TRP A 270 25.28 -9.63 -1.78
C TRP A 270 26.24 -10.06 -2.89
N ARG A 271 27.35 -10.72 -2.52
CA ARG A 271 28.32 -11.29 -3.45
C ARG A 271 27.99 -12.74 -3.72
N VAL A 272 27.98 -13.11 -4.99
CA VAL A 272 27.66 -14.46 -5.45
C VAL A 272 28.69 -15.47 -4.96
N GLU A 273 29.93 -15.05 -4.81
CA GLU A 273 31.04 -15.82 -4.24
C GLU A 273 30.73 -16.34 -2.83
N ASP A 274 29.94 -15.57 -2.07
CA ASP A 274 29.60 -15.86 -0.68
C ASP A 274 28.29 -16.64 -0.53
N PHE A 275 27.62 -16.99 -1.64
CA PHE A 275 26.32 -17.68 -1.61
C PHE A 275 26.40 -19.08 -1.00
N ARG A 276 27.58 -19.71 -1.08
CA ARG A 276 27.82 -21.04 -0.53
C ARG A 276 28.56 -20.94 0.80
N ALA A 277 28.05 -21.66 1.80
CA ALA A 277 28.75 -21.84 3.07
C ALA A 277 30.02 -22.68 2.88
N PRO A 278 30.97 -22.70 3.85
CA PRO A 278 32.18 -23.51 3.77
C PRO A 278 31.92 -25.02 3.54
N CYS A 279 30.75 -25.52 3.96
CA CYS A 279 30.31 -26.90 3.70
C CYS A 279 29.80 -27.14 2.26
N GLY A 280 29.85 -26.14 1.39
CA GLY A 280 29.41 -26.19 -0.01
C GLY A 280 27.92 -25.90 -0.22
N ALA A 281 27.09 -25.95 0.83
CA ALA A 281 25.66 -25.72 0.72
C ALA A 281 25.31 -24.24 0.49
N TYR A 282 24.35 -23.97 -0.40
CA TYR A 282 23.80 -22.62 -0.56
C TYR A 282 23.13 -22.12 0.72
N ARG A 283 23.35 -20.84 1.04
CA ARG A 283 22.76 -20.15 2.19
C ARG A 283 22.46 -18.69 1.81
N VAL A 284 21.44 -18.52 0.98
CA VAL A 284 21.04 -17.19 0.48
C VAL A 284 19.69 -16.80 1.04
N ARG A 285 19.58 -15.56 1.52
CA ARG A 285 18.33 -14.92 1.95
C ARG A 285 17.97 -13.83 0.96
N PHE A 286 16.81 -13.94 0.34
CA PHE A 286 16.22 -12.88 -0.46
C PHE A 286 15.18 -12.11 0.34
N THR A 287 15.02 -10.82 0.02
CA THR A 287 13.84 -10.05 0.38
C THR A 287 12.93 -10.02 -0.83
N LEU A 288 11.73 -10.56 -0.67
CA LEU A 288 10.69 -10.62 -1.69
C LEU A 288 9.64 -9.57 -1.39
N GLU A 289 9.10 -8.96 -2.44
CA GLU A 289 8.06 -7.94 -2.38
C GLU A 289 6.93 -8.27 -3.35
N ASP A 290 5.70 -8.07 -2.90
CA ASP A 290 4.54 -7.88 -3.76
C ASP A 290 3.74 -6.65 -3.27
N PRO A 291 2.61 -6.27 -3.91
CA PRO A 291 1.84 -5.12 -3.48
C PRO A 291 1.30 -5.21 -2.05
N THR A 292 1.24 -6.41 -1.46
CA THR A 292 0.59 -6.70 -0.19
C THR A 292 1.57 -6.74 0.98
N ALA A 293 2.80 -7.23 0.77
CA ALA A 293 3.80 -7.37 1.82
C ALA A 293 5.24 -7.49 1.29
N ARG A 294 6.21 -7.41 2.21
CA ARG A 294 7.58 -7.91 2.02
C ARG A 294 7.90 -9.01 3.02
N ILE A 295 8.63 -10.02 2.56
CA ILE A 295 9.09 -11.14 3.40
C ILE A 295 10.53 -11.51 3.12
N HIS A 296 11.15 -12.23 4.05
CA HIS A 296 12.39 -12.93 3.78
C HIS A 296 12.12 -14.37 3.30
N ALA A 297 12.78 -14.78 2.23
CA ALA A 297 12.74 -16.14 1.73
C ALA A 297 14.15 -16.70 1.52
N TYR A 298 14.34 -17.98 1.79
CA TYR A 298 15.65 -18.62 1.78
C TYR A 298 15.80 -19.58 0.60
N ALA A 299 16.89 -19.43 -0.15
CA ALA A 299 17.40 -20.43 -1.08
C ALA A 299 18.56 -21.17 -0.36
N HIS A 300 18.23 -22.32 0.23
CA HIS A 300 19.12 -23.05 1.13
C HIS A 300 19.33 -24.49 0.69
N ALA A 301 20.57 -24.98 0.75
CA ALA A 301 20.97 -26.34 0.38
C ALA A 301 20.43 -26.73 -1.02
N GLU A 302 19.76 -27.87 -1.14
CA GLU A 302 19.23 -28.42 -2.39
C GLU A 302 18.29 -27.43 -3.12
N ASN A 303 17.48 -26.67 -2.38
CA ASN A 303 16.61 -25.66 -2.97
C ASN A 303 17.41 -24.52 -3.64
N GLY A 304 18.60 -24.20 -3.10
CA GLY A 304 19.50 -23.24 -3.72
C GLY A 304 20.16 -23.80 -4.99
N GLU A 305 20.58 -25.06 -4.96
CA GLU A 305 21.11 -25.75 -6.16
C GLU A 305 20.06 -25.76 -7.29
N GLU A 306 18.82 -26.12 -6.97
CA GLU A 306 17.70 -26.09 -7.91
C GLU A 306 17.42 -24.67 -8.42
N PHE A 307 17.38 -23.68 -7.52
CA PHE A 307 17.04 -22.31 -7.88
C PHE A 307 18.08 -21.66 -8.79
N PHE A 308 19.36 -21.76 -8.46
CA PHE A 308 20.41 -21.12 -9.24
C PHE A 308 20.72 -21.88 -10.53
N ASN A 309 20.62 -23.22 -10.50
CA ASN A 309 20.83 -24.13 -11.62
C ASN A 309 22.00 -23.68 -12.53
N CYS A 310 23.16 -23.46 -11.93
CA CYS A 310 24.32 -22.90 -12.60
C CYS A 310 25.62 -23.41 -12.00
N SER A 311 26.57 -23.77 -12.87
CA SER A 311 27.91 -24.22 -12.49
C SER A 311 28.96 -23.09 -12.52
N SER A 312 28.68 -21.98 -13.21
CA SER A 312 29.61 -20.85 -13.37
C SER A 312 29.21 -19.65 -12.50
N THR A 313 30.16 -19.15 -11.71
CA THR A 313 29.98 -17.96 -10.86
C THR A 313 29.60 -16.72 -11.67
N ASP A 314 30.19 -16.51 -12.86
CA ASP A 314 29.90 -15.33 -13.68
C ASP A 314 28.52 -15.40 -14.34
N ALA A 315 28.10 -16.59 -14.75
CA ALA A 315 26.73 -16.79 -15.23
C ALA A 315 25.72 -16.56 -14.10
N LEU A 316 26.01 -17.03 -12.89
CA LEU A 316 25.17 -16.77 -11.71
C LEU A 316 25.10 -15.28 -11.37
N LYS A 317 26.21 -14.55 -11.42
CA LYS A 317 26.22 -13.07 -11.26
C LYS A 317 25.28 -12.38 -12.24
N ARG A 318 25.36 -12.71 -13.54
CA ARG A 318 24.48 -12.12 -14.56
C ARG A 318 23.00 -12.39 -14.27
N LYS A 319 22.67 -13.62 -13.88
CA LYS A 319 21.29 -14.00 -13.51
C LYS A 319 20.80 -13.21 -12.29
N VAL A 320 21.61 -13.09 -11.25
CA VAL A 320 21.26 -12.36 -10.01
C VAL A 320 21.11 -10.86 -10.26
N ILE A 321 22.00 -10.25 -11.05
CA ILE A 321 21.91 -8.83 -11.46
C ILE A 321 20.58 -8.56 -12.18
N LYS A 322 20.19 -9.46 -13.11
CA LYS A 322 18.90 -9.37 -13.82
C LYS A 322 17.70 -9.55 -12.89
N LEU A 323 17.78 -10.50 -11.96
CA LEU A 323 16.75 -10.76 -10.96
C LEU A 323 16.52 -9.56 -10.02
N LEU A 324 17.59 -8.87 -9.64
CA LEU A 324 17.56 -7.69 -8.78
C LEU A 324 17.29 -6.39 -9.54
N GLY A 325 17.10 -6.45 -10.87
CA GLY A 325 16.81 -5.31 -11.73
C GLY A 325 17.91 -4.24 -11.71
N VAL A 326 19.17 -4.64 -11.57
CA VAL A 326 20.30 -3.72 -11.59
C VAL A 326 20.47 -3.17 -13.02
N PRO A 327 20.60 -1.84 -13.19
CA PRO A 327 20.78 -1.25 -14.51
C PRO A 327 22.10 -1.71 -15.13
N VAL A 328 22.10 -1.94 -16.43
CA VAL A 328 23.24 -2.43 -17.20
C VAL A 328 23.61 -1.38 -18.26
N SER A 329 24.91 -1.14 -18.46
CA SER A 329 25.43 -0.24 -19.48
C SER A 329 25.21 -0.81 -20.89
N ARG A 330 25.47 0.00 -21.92
CA ARG A 330 25.42 -0.46 -23.32
C ARG A 330 26.37 -1.62 -23.60
N ASP A 331 27.45 -1.72 -22.83
CA ASP A 331 28.48 -2.76 -22.95
C ASP A 331 28.16 -4.01 -22.13
N GLY A 332 26.99 -4.07 -21.47
CA GLY A 332 26.57 -5.24 -20.70
C GLY A 332 27.09 -5.28 -19.26
N GLU A 333 27.73 -4.21 -18.79
CA GLU A 333 28.27 -4.12 -17.42
C GLU A 333 27.27 -3.52 -16.44
N ALA A 334 27.22 -4.05 -15.21
CA ALA A 334 26.31 -3.56 -14.18
C ALA A 334 26.71 -2.14 -13.72
N ILE A 335 25.77 -1.21 -13.78
CA ILE A 335 25.93 0.16 -13.29
C ILE A 335 25.65 0.15 -11.78
N MET A 336 26.70 -0.04 -11.01
CA MET A 336 26.61 -0.05 -9.54
C MET A 336 26.17 1.32 -9.03
N GLY A 337 25.16 1.34 -8.16
CA GLY A 337 24.60 2.57 -7.57
C GLY A 337 23.47 3.22 -8.38
N GLY A 338 23.09 2.66 -9.53
CA GLY A 338 21.87 3.08 -10.23
C GLY A 338 20.59 2.59 -9.54
N ALA A 339 19.47 3.27 -9.78
CA ALA A 339 18.16 2.87 -9.27
C ALA A 339 17.78 1.50 -9.84
N ARG A 340 17.58 0.51 -8.96
CA ARG A 340 17.22 -0.85 -9.34
C ARG A 340 15.72 -0.97 -9.52
N ASN A 341 15.29 -1.62 -10.60
CA ASN A 341 13.87 -1.94 -10.81
C ASN A 341 13.70 -3.44 -11.04
N PRO A 342 13.63 -4.24 -9.96
CA PRO A 342 13.42 -5.68 -10.08
C PRO A 342 12.16 -6.01 -10.90
N PRO A 343 12.24 -6.94 -11.85
CA PRO A 343 11.07 -7.39 -12.60
C PRO A 343 10.13 -8.22 -11.71
N TRP A 344 8.85 -8.28 -12.10
CA TRP A 344 7.90 -9.23 -11.56
C TRP A 344 8.20 -10.64 -12.07
N VAL A 345 8.31 -11.62 -11.17
CA VAL A 345 8.67 -13.00 -11.50
C VAL A 345 7.83 -14.00 -10.73
N GLN A 346 7.67 -15.21 -11.28
CA GLN A 346 6.99 -16.29 -10.58
C GLN A 346 7.93 -16.98 -9.59
N CYS A 347 7.42 -17.30 -8.41
CA CYS A 347 8.20 -17.97 -7.37
C CYS A 347 7.30 -18.89 -6.54
N TYR A 348 7.78 -20.10 -6.29
CA TYR A 348 7.16 -21.03 -5.35
C TYR A 348 7.78 -20.86 -3.96
N LEU A 349 6.90 -20.67 -2.97
CA LEU A 349 7.27 -20.47 -1.57
C LEU A 349 6.67 -21.55 -0.70
N LYS A 350 7.53 -22.21 0.08
CA LYS A 350 7.12 -23.11 1.14
C LYS A 350 7.16 -22.33 2.44
N SER A 351 6.03 -22.25 3.14
CA SER A 351 5.91 -21.49 4.39
C SER A 351 5.84 -22.44 5.58
N ASN A 352 6.63 -22.16 6.61
CA ASN A 352 6.43 -22.71 7.95
C ASN A 352 5.99 -21.58 8.89
N PRO A 353 4.70 -21.52 9.26
CA PRO A 353 4.16 -20.41 10.06
C PRO A 353 4.67 -20.42 11.49
N ILE A 354 5.01 -21.59 12.06
CA ILE A 354 5.52 -21.71 13.43
C ILE A 354 6.87 -21.01 13.56
N LYS A 355 7.75 -21.21 12.57
CA LYS A 355 9.09 -20.61 12.56
C LYS A 355 9.14 -19.25 11.85
N GLN A 356 8.02 -18.82 11.23
CA GLN A 356 7.96 -17.66 10.32
C GLN A 356 9.11 -17.68 9.30
N ARG A 357 9.33 -18.85 8.70
CA ARG A 357 10.39 -19.06 7.71
C ARG A 357 9.78 -19.51 6.41
N HIS A 358 10.29 -18.92 5.33
CA HIS A 358 9.83 -19.17 3.98
C HIS A 358 11.01 -19.65 3.13
N TRP A 359 10.82 -20.69 2.33
CA TRP A 359 11.85 -21.20 1.43
C TRP A 359 11.39 -21.09 0.00
N ILE A 360 12.30 -20.66 -0.86
CA ILE A 360 12.12 -20.79 -2.30
C ILE A 360 12.28 -22.27 -2.61
N PHE A 361 11.36 -22.84 -3.38
CA PHE A 361 11.41 -24.25 -3.78
C PHE A 361 10.78 -24.39 -5.18
N GLU A 362 11.05 -25.48 -5.91
CA GLU A 362 10.46 -25.77 -7.24
C GLU A 362 10.47 -24.61 -8.25
N THR A 363 11.43 -23.69 -8.10
CA THR A 363 11.62 -22.50 -8.92
C THR A 363 13.05 -22.53 -9.44
N LYS A 364 13.26 -22.21 -10.72
CA LYS A 364 14.57 -22.16 -11.37
C LYS A 364 14.81 -20.78 -11.98
N LEU A 365 16.03 -20.27 -11.86
CA LEU A 365 16.43 -19.00 -12.43
C LEU A 365 16.92 -19.20 -13.87
N LEU A 366 16.17 -18.61 -14.80
CA LEU A 366 16.44 -18.56 -16.23
C LEU A 366 17.17 -17.26 -16.59
N GLY A 367 18.22 -17.37 -17.41
CA GLY A 367 19.00 -16.21 -17.83
C GLY A 367 20.35 -16.57 -18.38
#